data_AF-X1TGF6-F1
#
_entry.id   AF-X1TGF6-F1
#
_cell.length_a   1.000
_cell.length_b   1.000
_cell.length_c   1.000
_cell.angle_alpha   90.00
_cell.angle_beta   90.00
_cell.angle_gamma   90.00
#
_symmetry.space_group_name_H-M   'P 1'
#
loop_
_entity.id
_entity.type
_entity.pdbx_description
1 polymer ?
#
loop_
_entity_poly.entity_id
_entity_poly.type
_entity_poly.pdbx_seq_one_letter_code
_entity_poly.pdbx_strand_id
1 'polypeptide(L)'
;GPTPMDGRHDALCAAAEMILKVNELPDRMGGNMVATVGEIQNAPNSRNIIPDKVHFTVDIRSWEDERALNAWKLMHKDFETIATRRGCPIRIEETWRVEHSPFDEKIVQSILKIADELGYSSLYMVSGAGHDASYMNQVCPTGMIFVPSIGGRSHVEVENTTRDDCEVGANVLLHAVLHSANEK
;
A
#
# COMPACT_ATOMS: atom_id res chain seq x y z
N GLY A 1 4.33 -30.57 20.72
CA GLY A 1 5.79 -30.65 20.87
C GLY A 1 6.37 -31.96 20.35
N PRO A 2 6.07 -33.11 20.97
CA PRO A 2 6.77 -34.37 20.69
C PRO A 2 6.23 -35.15 19.47
N THR A 3 5.22 -34.65 18.77
CA THR A 3 4.68 -35.27 17.56
C THR A 3 5.80 -35.54 16.54
N PRO A 4 5.95 -36.76 15.99
CA PRO A 4 6.93 -37.05 14.94
C PRO A 4 6.80 -36.08 13.76
N MET A 5 7.92 -35.77 13.08
CA MET A 5 7.93 -34.75 12.02
C MET A 5 7.04 -35.11 10.82
N ASP A 6 7.00 -36.40 10.44
CA ASP A 6 6.29 -36.89 9.25
C ASP A 6 4.76 -36.74 9.32
N GLY A 7 4.19 -36.42 10.49
CA GLY A 7 2.75 -36.22 10.70
C GLY A 7 2.37 -34.80 11.10
N ARG A 8 3.27 -33.82 10.96
CA ARG A 8 2.98 -32.44 11.39
C ARG A 8 2.31 -31.63 10.29
N HIS A 9 1.27 -30.90 10.70
CA HIS A 9 0.69 -29.79 9.94
C HIS A 9 0.94 -28.52 10.73
N ASP A 10 2.13 -27.95 10.55
CA ASP A 10 2.57 -26.76 11.29
C ASP A 10 2.12 -25.49 10.56
N ALA A 11 1.06 -24.86 11.08
CA ALA A 11 0.47 -23.67 10.46
C ALA A 11 1.44 -22.47 10.43
N LEU A 12 2.36 -22.36 11.40
CA LEU A 12 3.32 -21.26 11.45
C LEU A 12 4.46 -21.46 10.45
N CYS A 13 4.92 -22.69 10.23
CA CYS A 13 5.85 -22.97 9.15
C CYS A 13 5.22 -22.72 7.77
N ALA A 14 3.94 -23.10 7.58
CA ALA A 14 3.22 -22.80 6.34
C ALA A 14 3.09 -21.28 6.13
N ALA A 15 2.70 -20.53 7.16
CA ALA A 15 2.61 -19.07 7.12
C ALA A 15 3.97 -18.42 6.83
N ALA A 16 5.07 -18.89 7.44
CA ALA A 16 6.40 -18.35 7.19
C ALA A 16 6.79 -18.45 5.71
N GLU A 17 6.52 -19.57 5.04
CA GLU A 17 6.76 -19.69 3.61
C GLU A 17 5.86 -18.80 2.76
N MET A 18 4.59 -18.66 3.15
CA MET A 18 3.64 -17.75 2.49
C MET A 18 4.10 -16.28 2.62
N ILE A 19 4.56 -15.88 3.80
CA ILE A 19 5.09 -14.54 4.07
C ILE A 19 6.30 -14.24 3.18
N LEU A 20 7.21 -15.21 3.02
CA LEU A 20 8.34 -15.06 2.10
C LEU A 20 7.88 -14.91 0.65
N LYS A 21 6.84 -15.66 0.23
CA LYS A 21 6.28 -15.50 -1.12
C LYS A 21 5.67 -14.12 -1.35
N VAL A 22 5.04 -13.51 -0.33
CA VAL A 22 4.56 -12.12 -0.39
C VAL A 22 5.74 -11.17 -0.54
N ASN A 23 6.81 -11.34 0.24
CA ASN A 23 8.01 -10.50 0.16
C ASN A 23 8.71 -10.58 -1.21
N GLU A 24 8.68 -11.74 -1.86
CA GLU A 24 9.24 -11.95 -3.20
C GLU A 24 8.39 -11.33 -4.34
N LEU A 25 7.15 -10.92 -4.09
CA LEU A 25 6.25 -10.42 -5.16
C LEU A 25 6.82 -9.20 -5.91
N PRO A 26 7.35 -8.16 -5.25
CA PRO A 26 7.91 -7.00 -5.94
C PRO A 26 9.02 -7.38 -6.92
N ASP A 27 9.91 -8.30 -6.56
CA ASP A 27 11.00 -8.76 -7.44
C ASP A 27 10.48 -9.58 -8.62
N ARG A 28 9.43 -10.38 -8.42
CA ARG A 28 8.84 -11.23 -9.47
C ARG A 28 7.98 -10.47 -10.46
N MET A 29 7.32 -9.41 -9.99
CA MET A 29 6.39 -8.59 -10.78
C MET A 29 7.06 -7.33 -11.34
N GLY A 30 8.14 -6.88 -10.70
CA GLY A 30 8.88 -5.67 -11.03
C GLY A 30 8.06 -4.38 -10.86
N GLY A 31 8.65 -3.27 -11.31
CA GLY A 31 8.01 -1.95 -11.35
C GLY A 31 7.87 -1.32 -9.97
N ASN A 32 6.73 -0.68 -9.72
CA ASN A 32 6.43 0.10 -8.51
C ASN A 32 5.71 -0.70 -7.42
N MET A 33 5.68 -2.03 -7.54
CA MET A 33 4.93 -2.88 -6.64
C MET A 33 5.54 -2.89 -5.25
N VAL A 34 4.67 -2.82 -4.24
CA VAL A 34 5.02 -3.12 -2.86
C VAL A 34 4.08 -4.20 -2.33
N ALA A 35 4.60 -5.07 -1.48
CA ALA A 35 3.83 -6.14 -0.85
C ALA A 35 4.31 -6.34 0.58
N THR A 36 3.38 -6.38 1.53
CA THR A 36 3.70 -6.38 2.98
C THR A 36 2.82 -7.35 3.73
N VAL A 37 3.42 -8.09 4.66
CA VAL A 37 2.69 -8.74 5.76
C VAL A 37 2.89 -7.89 7.01
N GLY A 38 1.85 -7.18 7.41
CA GLY A 38 1.92 -6.21 8.50
C GLY A 38 1.52 -6.78 9.87
N GLU A 39 0.73 -7.86 9.87
CA GLU A 39 0.19 -8.46 11.08
C GLU A 39 0.29 -9.99 11.01
N ILE A 40 0.62 -10.62 12.14
CA ILE A 40 0.57 -12.07 12.32
C ILE A 40 0.08 -12.43 13.73
N GLN A 41 -0.84 -13.39 13.79
CA GLN A 41 -1.39 -13.95 15.02
C GLN A 41 -1.23 -15.47 14.97
N ASN A 42 -0.42 -16.00 15.88
CA ASN A 42 -0.16 -17.43 16.02
C ASN A 42 -1.06 -18.02 17.12
N ALA A 43 -1.60 -19.23 16.92
CA ALA A 43 -2.40 -19.93 17.92
C ALA A 43 -1.96 -21.41 18.04
N PRO A 44 -1.78 -21.95 19.26
CA PRO A 44 -2.03 -21.31 20.56
C PRO A 44 -0.89 -20.40 21.06
N ASN A 45 0.12 -20.15 20.23
CA ASN A 45 1.32 -19.37 20.59
C ASN A 45 2.10 -19.89 21.82
N SER A 46 2.15 -21.22 21.97
CA SER A 46 2.96 -21.86 23.01
C SER A 46 4.24 -22.45 22.42
N ARG A 47 5.37 -22.19 23.07
CA ARG A 47 6.72 -22.63 22.65
C ARG A 47 6.87 -24.15 22.44
N ASN A 48 6.01 -24.97 23.05
CA ASN A 48 6.08 -26.42 23.00
C ASN A 48 4.88 -27.08 22.30
N ILE A 49 4.00 -26.30 21.69
CA ILE A 49 2.83 -26.79 20.94
C ILE A 49 3.03 -26.43 19.47
N ILE A 50 2.72 -27.37 18.58
CA ILE A 50 2.74 -27.09 17.13
C ILE A 50 1.56 -26.16 16.85
N PRO A 51 1.77 -25.01 16.20
CA PRO A 51 0.68 -24.11 15.83
C PRO A 51 -0.40 -24.80 15.01
N ASP A 52 -1.64 -24.68 15.49
CA ASP A 52 -2.84 -25.19 14.84
C ASP A 52 -3.36 -24.18 13.81
N LYS A 53 -3.28 -22.90 14.15
CA LYS A 53 -3.79 -21.81 13.31
C LYS A 53 -2.86 -20.63 13.32
N VAL A 54 -2.67 -20.02 12.15
CA VAL A 54 -2.07 -18.71 12.01
C VAL A 54 -2.99 -17.83 11.16
N HIS A 55 -3.19 -16.60 11.62
CA HIS A 55 -3.84 -15.54 10.87
C HIS A 55 -2.80 -14.47 10.56
N PHE A 56 -2.78 -13.95 9.34
CA PHE A 56 -1.90 -12.84 8.96
C PHE A 56 -2.56 -12.02 7.86
N THR A 57 -2.13 -10.77 7.71
CA THR A 57 -2.64 -9.84 6.70
C THR A 57 -1.66 -9.69 5.54
N VAL A 58 -2.18 -9.36 4.35
CA VAL A 58 -1.37 -9.07 3.16
C VAL A 58 -1.87 -7.76 2.56
N ASP A 59 -0.96 -6.82 2.35
CA ASP A 59 -1.19 -5.55 1.64
C ASP A 59 -0.35 -5.57 0.36
N ILE A 60 -0.99 -5.43 -0.81
CA ILE A 60 -0.33 -5.37 -2.12
C ILE A 60 -0.77 -4.08 -2.80
N ARG A 61 0.20 -3.28 -3.27
CA ARG A 61 -0.04 -2.03 -4.00
C ARG A 61 0.80 -1.96 -5.27
N SER A 62 0.25 -1.31 -6.28
CA SER A 62 0.88 -1.00 -7.57
C SER A 62 0.19 0.21 -8.18
N TRP A 63 0.88 1.01 -8.99
CA TRP A 63 0.21 2.09 -9.75
C TRP A 63 -0.60 1.57 -10.94
N GLU A 64 -0.33 0.34 -11.36
CA GLU A 64 -1.05 -0.37 -12.42
C GLU A 64 -1.96 -1.44 -11.80
N ASP A 65 -3.27 -1.31 -12.02
CA ASP A 65 -4.28 -2.25 -11.50
C ASP A 65 -4.05 -3.69 -11.98
N GLU A 66 -3.72 -3.86 -13.27
CA GLU A 66 -3.45 -5.19 -13.82
C GLU A 66 -2.27 -5.87 -13.11
N ARG A 67 -1.24 -5.10 -12.75
CA ARG A 67 -0.07 -5.61 -12.03
C ARG A 67 -0.46 -6.05 -10.62
N ALA A 68 -1.22 -5.23 -9.87
CA ALA A 68 -1.75 -5.62 -8.55
C ALA A 68 -2.59 -6.90 -8.62
N LEU A 69 -3.51 -6.98 -9.59
CA LEU A 69 -4.39 -8.12 -9.78
C LEU A 69 -3.61 -9.40 -10.15
N ASN A 70 -2.58 -9.28 -10.99
CA ASN A 70 -1.73 -10.41 -11.36
C ASN A 70 -0.89 -10.89 -10.17
N ALA A 71 -0.37 -9.99 -9.34
CA ALA A 71 0.33 -10.34 -8.11
C ALA A 71 -0.59 -11.04 -7.09
N TRP A 72 -1.82 -10.55 -6.94
CA TRP A 72 -2.84 -11.19 -6.10
C TRP A 72 -3.10 -12.64 -6.54
N LYS A 73 -3.31 -12.86 -7.84
CA LYS A 73 -3.50 -14.21 -8.41
C LYS A 73 -2.28 -15.11 -8.20
N LEU A 74 -1.07 -14.57 -8.38
CA LEU A 74 0.18 -15.30 -8.20
C LEU A 74 0.37 -15.73 -6.75
N MET A 75 0.16 -14.81 -5.81
CA MET A 75 0.20 -15.06 -4.37
C MET A 75 -0.81 -16.13 -3.95
N HIS A 76 -2.04 -16.05 -4.44
CA HIS A 76 -3.08 -17.06 -4.16
C HIS A 76 -2.63 -18.46 -4.59
N LYS A 77 -2.05 -18.59 -5.79
CA LYS A 77 -1.52 -19.86 -6.30
C LYS A 77 -0.34 -20.39 -5.47
N ASP A 78 0.57 -19.51 -5.06
CA ASP A 78 1.69 -19.89 -4.21
C ASP A 78 1.20 -20.38 -2.84
N PHE A 79 0.19 -19.72 -2.27
CA PHE A 79 -0.42 -20.11 -1.00
C PHE A 79 -1.10 -21.47 -1.10
N GLU A 80 -1.90 -21.71 -2.14
CA GLU A 80 -2.53 -23.03 -2.40
C GLU A 80 -1.49 -24.15 -2.51
N THR A 81 -0.38 -23.87 -3.19
CA THR A 81 0.73 -24.83 -3.34
C THR A 81 1.36 -25.16 -2.00
N ILE A 82 1.67 -24.14 -1.18
CA ILE A 82 2.25 -24.31 0.15
C ILE A 82 1.27 -25.02 1.08
N ALA A 83 -0.01 -24.62 1.07
CA ALA A 83 -1.09 -25.19 1.86
C ALA A 83 -1.23 -26.71 1.61
N THR A 84 -1.27 -27.09 0.33
CA THR A 84 -1.37 -28.50 -0.10
C THR A 84 -0.15 -29.29 0.37
N ARG A 85 1.07 -28.80 0.10
CA ARG A 85 2.31 -29.50 0.48
C ARG A 85 2.48 -29.61 2.00
N ARG A 86 2.03 -28.62 2.77
CA ARG A 86 2.11 -28.62 4.25
C ARG A 86 0.92 -29.30 4.93
N GLY A 87 -0.13 -29.66 4.19
CA GLY A 87 -1.40 -30.16 4.73
C GLY A 87 -2.10 -29.15 5.66
N CYS A 88 -1.91 -27.85 5.39
CA CYS A 88 -2.47 -26.75 6.18
C CYS A 88 -3.49 -26.02 5.31
N PRO A 89 -4.80 -26.30 5.44
CA PRO A 89 -5.82 -25.64 4.63
C PRO A 89 -5.84 -24.14 4.91
N ILE A 90 -6.13 -23.35 3.88
CA ILE A 90 -6.17 -21.90 3.96
C ILE A 90 -7.56 -21.36 3.67
N ARG A 91 -7.86 -20.20 4.23
CA ARG A 91 -8.97 -19.34 3.84
C ARG A 91 -8.40 -17.96 3.59
N ILE A 92 -8.65 -17.41 2.41
CA ILE A 92 -8.26 -16.06 2.02
C ILE A 92 -9.54 -15.25 1.87
N GLU A 93 -9.54 -14.02 2.39
CA GLU A 93 -10.66 -13.08 2.30
C GLU A 93 -10.12 -11.74 1.82
N GLU A 94 -10.63 -11.26 0.69
CA GLU A 94 -10.35 -9.90 0.21
C GLU A 94 -11.23 -8.93 0.98
N THR A 95 -10.66 -8.27 1.99
CA THR A 95 -11.40 -7.34 2.85
C THR A 95 -11.47 -5.92 2.29
N TRP A 96 -10.55 -5.56 1.39
CA TRP A 96 -10.47 -4.23 0.81
C TRP A 96 -9.77 -4.24 -0.55
N ARG A 97 -10.37 -3.57 -1.53
CA ARG A 97 -9.78 -3.32 -2.85
C ARG A 97 -10.13 -1.91 -3.29
N VAL A 98 -9.13 -1.20 -3.82
CA VAL A 98 -9.27 0.15 -4.38
C VAL A 98 -8.63 0.12 -5.77
N GLU A 99 -9.37 0.60 -6.77
CA GLU A 99 -8.87 0.71 -8.15
C GLU A 99 -8.05 2.00 -8.31
N HIS A 100 -7.16 2.01 -9.30
CA HIS A 100 -6.41 3.19 -9.67
C HIS A 100 -7.38 4.33 -10.02
N SER A 101 -7.27 5.42 -9.26
CA SER A 101 -8.14 6.60 -9.41
C SER A 101 -7.28 7.79 -9.82
N PRO A 102 -7.05 8.02 -11.13
CA PRO A 102 -6.30 9.17 -11.58
C PRO A 102 -7.07 10.44 -11.22
N PHE A 103 -6.37 11.41 -10.64
CA PHE A 103 -6.93 12.74 -10.37
C PHE A 103 -7.24 13.48 -11.67
N ASP A 104 -8.11 14.50 -11.58
CA ASP A 104 -8.51 15.27 -12.75
C ASP A 104 -7.29 16.00 -13.33
N GLU A 105 -6.94 15.67 -14.57
CA GLU A 105 -5.74 16.18 -15.23
C GLU A 105 -5.72 17.72 -15.31
N LYS A 106 -6.88 18.37 -15.47
CA LYS A 106 -6.93 19.84 -15.50
C LYS A 106 -6.58 20.43 -14.14
N ILE A 107 -7.09 19.84 -13.06
CA ILE A 107 -6.76 20.26 -11.69
C ILE A 107 -5.27 20.05 -11.42
N VAL A 108 -4.71 18.89 -11.80
CA VAL A 108 -3.29 18.59 -11.62
C VAL A 108 -2.41 19.57 -12.40
N GLN A 109 -2.71 19.83 -13.67
CA GLN A 109 -1.96 20.80 -14.48
C GLN A 109 -2.09 22.23 -13.95
N SER A 110 -3.25 22.61 -13.42
CA SER A 110 -3.45 23.91 -12.78
C SER A 110 -2.55 24.06 -11.54
N ILE A 111 -2.49 23.04 -10.68
CA ILE A 111 -1.60 23.00 -9.52
C ILE A 111 -0.12 23.15 -9.94
N LEU A 112 0.32 22.40 -10.96
CA LEU A 112 1.71 22.47 -11.45
C LEU A 112 2.06 23.86 -11.99
N LYS A 113 1.15 24.47 -12.76
CA LYS A 113 1.31 25.83 -13.28
C LYS A 113 1.40 26.86 -12.16
N ILE A 114 0.57 26.74 -11.14
CA ILE A 114 0.58 27.64 -9.98
C ILE A 114 1.88 27.52 -9.20
N ALA A 115 2.38 26.29 -8.99
CA ALA A 115 3.67 26.09 -8.35
C ALA A 115 4.82 26.76 -9.13
N ASP A 116 4.81 26.64 -10.47
CA ASP A 116 5.78 27.31 -11.35
C ASP A 116 5.67 28.84 -11.29
N GLU A 117 4.47 29.40 -11.34
CA GLU A 117 4.22 30.85 -11.23
C GLU A 117 4.67 31.44 -9.88
N LEU A 118 4.60 30.65 -8.81
CA LEU A 118 5.12 31.02 -7.48
C LEU A 118 6.64 30.81 -7.35
N GLY A 119 7.30 30.27 -8.37
CA GLY A 119 8.74 30.04 -8.38
C GLY A 119 9.21 28.81 -7.59
N TYR A 120 8.31 27.85 -7.35
CA TYR A 120 8.63 26.61 -6.63
C TYR A 120 8.96 25.47 -7.60
N SER A 121 9.98 24.68 -7.25
CA SER A 121 10.25 23.43 -7.96
C SER A 121 9.14 22.42 -7.66
N SER A 122 8.59 21.79 -8.69
CA SER A 122 7.56 20.76 -8.56
C SER A 122 7.82 19.57 -9.49
N LEU A 123 7.19 18.44 -9.18
CA LEU A 123 7.24 17.23 -10.00
C LEU A 123 5.88 16.52 -9.96
N TYR A 124 5.50 15.92 -11.09
CA TYR A 124 4.33 15.05 -11.14
C TYR A 124 4.62 13.75 -10.39
N MET A 125 3.71 13.31 -9.52
CA MET A 125 3.87 12.07 -8.76
C MET A 125 2.56 11.35 -8.50
N VAL A 126 2.67 10.04 -8.28
CA VAL A 126 1.58 9.18 -7.82
C VAL A 126 1.67 9.04 -6.30
N SER A 127 0.53 9.16 -5.59
CA SER A 127 0.52 8.85 -4.16
C SER A 127 0.62 7.34 -3.92
N GLY A 128 1.53 6.93 -3.05
CA GLY A 128 1.64 5.53 -2.58
C GLY A 128 0.70 5.20 -1.40
N ALA A 129 -0.01 6.20 -0.87
CA ALA A 129 -0.92 6.07 0.26
C ALA A 129 -2.36 6.38 -0.15
N GLY A 130 -3.32 5.77 0.56
CA GLY A 130 -4.72 6.13 0.43
C GLY A 130 -5.01 7.45 1.17
N HIS A 131 -5.82 8.31 0.56
CA HIS A 131 -6.27 9.58 1.14
C HIS A 131 -7.76 9.77 0.89
N ASP A 132 -8.43 10.59 1.71
CA ASP A 132 -9.85 10.93 1.50
C ASP A 132 -10.12 11.55 0.13
N ALA A 133 -9.13 12.25 -0.43
CA ALA A 133 -9.17 12.81 -1.78
C ALA A 133 -9.47 11.75 -2.86
N SER A 134 -9.06 10.49 -2.67
CA SER A 134 -9.37 9.40 -3.61
C SER A 134 -10.87 9.08 -3.65
N TYR A 135 -11.59 9.27 -2.54
CA TYR A 135 -13.04 9.15 -2.51
C TYR A 135 -13.72 10.39 -3.10
N MET A 136 -13.20 11.59 -2.81
CA MET A 136 -13.69 12.83 -3.42
C MET A 136 -13.58 12.81 -4.94
N ASN A 137 -12.52 12.21 -5.48
CA ASN A 137 -12.30 12.06 -6.92
C ASN A 137 -13.41 11.27 -7.65
N GLN A 138 -14.23 10.51 -6.91
CA GLN A 138 -15.37 9.79 -7.48
C GLN A 138 -16.60 10.68 -7.71
N VAL A 139 -16.64 11.86 -7.08
CA VAL A 139 -17.81 12.75 -7.09
C VAL A 139 -17.52 14.17 -7.58
N CYS A 140 -16.26 14.59 -7.62
CA CYS A 140 -15.86 15.88 -8.17
C CYS A 140 -14.42 15.88 -8.70
N PRO A 141 -14.08 16.78 -9.66
CA PRO A 141 -12.70 17.02 -10.06
C PRO A 141 -11.83 17.28 -8.84
N THR A 142 -10.79 16.47 -8.66
CA THR A 142 -9.95 16.49 -7.47
C THR A 142 -8.48 16.40 -7.88
N GLY A 143 -7.60 17.00 -7.07
CA GLY A 143 -6.15 16.87 -7.18
C GLY A 143 -5.52 16.98 -5.79
N MET A 144 -4.23 16.63 -5.68
CA MET A 144 -3.49 16.68 -4.42
C MET A 144 -2.19 17.46 -4.58
N ILE A 145 -1.78 18.12 -3.50
CA ILE A 145 -0.49 18.82 -3.38
C ILE A 145 0.31 18.11 -2.29
N PHE A 146 1.51 17.67 -2.63
CA PHE A 146 2.44 17.07 -1.67
C PHE A 146 3.58 18.04 -1.36
N VAL A 147 4.04 17.96 -0.12
CA VAL A 147 5.27 18.62 0.36
C VAL A 147 6.20 17.53 0.91
N PRO A 148 7.53 17.73 0.86
CA PRO A 148 8.46 16.73 1.35
C PRO A 148 8.34 16.52 2.87
N SER A 149 8.59 15.28 3.30
CA SER A 149 8.82 14.93 4.72
C SER A 149 10.27 14.50 4.88
N ILE A 150 10.92 14.87 5.97
CA ILE A 150 12.34 14.64 6.22
C ILE A 150 12.62 13.13 6.22
N GLY A 151 13.41 12.69 5.25
CA GLY A 151 13.75 11.27 5.05
C GLY A 151 12.59 10.40 4.58
N GLY A 152 11.50 10.99 4.06
CA GLY A 152 10.34 10.26 3.54
C GLY A 152 9.60 9.44 4.59
N ARG A 153 9.74 9.80 5.88
CA ARG A 153 9.15 9.05 6.98
C ARG A 153 7.69 9.42 7.14
N SER A 154 6.86 8.42 7.40
CA SER A 154 5.49 8.62 7.85
C SER A 154 5.05 7.53 8.83
N HIS A 155 4.00 7.80 9.62
CA HIS A 155 3.46 6.89 10.65
C HIS A 155 4.49 6.54 11.74
N VAL A 156 5.39 7.47 12.05
CA VAL A 156 6.41 7.35 13.10
C VAL A 156 6.54 8.68 13.84
N GLU A 157 6.88 8.65 15.13
CA GLU A 157 6.91 9.85 15.99
C GLU A 157 7.89 10.92 15.50
N VAL A 158 8.92 10.53 14.75
CA VAL A 158 9.95 11.42 14.20
C VAL A 158 9.59 11.97 12.80
N GLU A 159 8.39 11.69 12.29
CA GLU A 159 7.85 12.31 11.08
C GLU A 159 7.88 13.84 11.22
N ASN A 160 8.42 14.54 10.23
CA ASN A 160 8.55 15.99 10.28
C ASN A 160 8.67 16.60 8.88
N THR A 161 7.95 17.68 8.64
CA THR A 161 8.07 18.56 7.46
C THR A 161 8.50 19.93 7.93
N THR A 162 9.42 20.58 7.20
CA THR A 162 9.91 21.91 7.62
C THR A 162 8.82 22.96 7.50
N ARG A 163 8.92 24.05 8.26
CA ARG A 163 7.95 25.15 8.15
C ARG A 163 7.93 25.76 6.75
N ASP A 164 9.09 25.88 6.13
CA ASP A 164 9.25 26.44 4.79
C ASP A 164 8.53 25.55 3.76
N ASP A 165 8.69 24.23 3.84
CA ASP A 165 7.97 23.28 2.97
C ASP A 165 6.45 23.33 3.21
N CYS A 166 6.00 23.43 4.47
CA CYS A 166 4.58 23.61 4.79
C CYS A 166 4.03 24.91 4.20
N GLU A 167 4.78 26.01 4.28
CA GLU A 167 4.40 27.31 3.72
C GLU A 167 4.25 27.23 2.20
N VAL A 168 5.21 26.59 1.51
CA VAL A 168 5.15 26.33 0.06
C VAL A 168 3.86 25.60 -0.30
N GLY A 169 3.56 24.48 0.37
CA GLY A 169 2.35 23.71 0.11
C GLY A 169 1.07 24.50 0.37
N ALA A 170 1.03 25.28 1.45
CA ALA A 170 -0.11 26.13 1.78
C ALA A 170 -0.33 27.26 0.76
N ASN A 171 0.75 27.87 0.26
CA ASN A 171 0.66 28.90 -0.78
C ASN A 171 0.15 28.32 -2.10
N VAL A 172 0.65 27.16 -2.54
CA VAL A 172 0.14 26.49 -3.75
C VAL A 172 -1.35 26.15 -3.58
N LEU A 173 -1.75 25.62 -2.41
CA LEU A 173 -3.15 25.32 -2.13
C LEU A 173 -4.04 26.57 -2.17
N LEU A 174 -3.60 27.66 -1.52
CA LEU A 174 -4.32 28.94 -1.51
C LEU A 174 -4.58 29.43 -2.94
N HIS A 175 -3.54 29.47 -3.77
CA HIS A 175 -3.64 29.93 -5.14
C HIS A 175 -4.48 28.98 -6.01
N ALA A 176 -4.40 27.66 -5.81
CA ALA A 176 -5.23 26.69 -6.53
C ALA A 176 -6.72 26.85 -6.20
N VAL A 177 -7.06 27.03 -4.92
CA VAL A 177 -8.43 27.29 -4.48
C VAL A 177 -8.94 28.61 -5.05
N LEU A 178 -8.14 29.68 -5.00
CA LEU A 178 -8.52 30.97 -5.58
C LEU A 178 -8.70 30.90 -7.10
N HIS A 179 -7.84 30.15 -7.79
CA HIS A 179 -7.97 29.96 -9.23
C HIS A 179 -9.28 29.25 -9.56
N SER A 180 -9.53 28.08 -8.97
CA SER A 180 -10.73 27.28 -9.21
C SER A 180 -12.02 28.01 -8.81
N ALA A 181 -12.01 28.76 -7.71
CA ALA A 181 -13.16 29.55 -7.27
C ALA A 181 -13.54 30.71 -8.21
N ASN A 182 -12.62 31.13 -9.09
CA ASN A 182 -12.83 32.21 -10.05
C ASN A 182 -13.06 31.69 -11.49
N GLU A 183 -13.03 30.38 -11.72
CA GLU A 183 -13.41 29.78 -12.99
C GLU A 183 -14.92 29.95 -13.21
N LYS A 184 -15.31 30.40 -14.41
CA LYS A 184 -16.72 30.64 -14.80
C LYS A 184 -17.30 29.47 -15.56
#